data_AF-A0A540VD69-F1
#
_entry.id   AF-A0A540VD69-F1
#
_cell.length_a   1.000
_cell.length_b   1.000
_cell.length_c   1.000
_cell.angle_alpha   90.00
_cell.angle_beta   90.00
_cell.angle_gamma   90.00
#
_symmetry.space_group_name_H-M   'P 1'
#
loop_
_entity.id
_entity.type
_entity.pdbx_description
1 polymer ?
#
loop_
_entity_poly.entity_id
_entity_poly.type
_entity_poly.pdbx_seq_one_letter_code
_entity_poly.pdbx_strand_id
1 'polypeptide(L)'
;MGDFVQVNQRGNSHSVRISGLIHPLSASLHGPWYRRAAYRIGQFWRGFRARVQPAELDQARALLPPDAARLFLRMPRDAQRHSLNVWSTLQDAGYRHPDLAVAALLHDVGKLAAEEAGLRLGLWLRGPLVLLEAWAPALLARWASPDPRQGWRYLLHVHRAHPAIGAAWARTAGCSDLACWLIAHHQTWPVEASSEVLELLAALRWADSQH
;
A
#
# COMPACT_ATOMS: atom_id res chain seq x y z
N MET A 1 -50.48 -11.60 61.63
CA MET A 1 -50.24 -10.15 61.71
C MET A 1 -49.08 -9.85 60.78
N GLY A 2 -49.29 -9.37 59.55
CA GLY A 2 -49.65 -7.98 59.22
C GLY A 2 -48.35 -7.17 59.13
N ASP A 3 -47.96 -6.45 58.08
CA ASP A 3 -48.68 -5.91 56.94
C ASP A 3 -47.72 -5.69 55.74
N PHE A 4 -48.32 -5.64 54.56
CA PHE A 4 -47.76 -5.08 53.32
C PHE A 4 -47.84 -3.54 53.39
N VAL A 5 -46.89 -2.81 52.76
CA VAL A 5 -47.12 -1.67 51.84
C VAL A 5 -45.81 -0.92 51.51
N GLN A 6 -45.44 -1.03 50.22
CA GLN A 6 -44.87 -0.08 49.23
C GLN A 6 -43.65 0.86 49.47
N VAL A 7 -42.71 0.76 48.50
CA VAL A 7 -42.17 1.78 47.53
C VAL A 7 -41.72 3.14 48.12
N ASN A 8 -40.49 3.65 47.96
CA ASN A 8 -39.77 3.92 46.70
C ASN A 8 -38.27 4.20 46.94
N GLN A 9 -37.49 4.03 45.86
CA GLN A 9 -36.06 4.27 45.70
C GLN A 9 -35.66 5.75 45.63
N ARG A 10 -34.40 6.05 45.99
CA ARG A 10 -33.45 7.00 45.34
C ARG A 10 -32.12 7.00 46.13
N GLY A 11 -31.03 6.49 45.57
CA GLY A 11 -29.98 7.26 44.88
C GLY A 11 -28.74 7.29 45.79
N ASN A 12 -27.56 6.79 45.42
CA ASN A 12 -26.66 7.45 44.49
C ASN A 12 -25.47 6.50 44.18
N SER A 13 -25.43 5.93 42.97
CA SER A 13 -24.21 5.33 42.41
C SER A 13 -23.72 6.25 41.29
N HIS A 14 -22.56 6.88 41.52
CA HIS A 14 -21.87 7.66 40.50
C HIS A 14 -21.39 6.73 39.38
N SER A 15 -22.19 6.62 38.32
CA SER A 15 -21.75 6.12 37.03
C SER A 15 -21.33 7.30 36.17
N VAL A 16 -20.07 7.33 35.79
CA VAL A 16 -19.53 8.25 34.79
C VAL A 16 -20.11 7.82 33.44
N ARG A 17 -21.00 8.64 32.87
CA ARG A 17 -21.51 8.46 31.51
C ARG A 17 -20.47 8.92 30.51
N ILE A 18 -19.86 7.98 29.78
CA ILE A 18 -19.24 8.27 28.49
C ILE A 18 -20.32 8.08 27.42
N SER A 19 -20.96 9.19 27.05
CA SER A 19 -21.67 9.30 25.76
C SER A 19 -20.58 9.21 24.68
N GLY A 20 -20.59 8.36 23.66
CA GLY A 20 -21.72 7.90 22.88
C GLY A 20 -21.41 8.22 21.42
N LEU A 21 -20.53 7.45 20.78
CA LEU A 21 -20.41 7.36 19.32
C LEU A 21 -20.20 5.90 18.95
N ILE A 22 -21.31 5.16 19.01
CA ILE A 22 -21.44 3.84 18.41
C ILE A 22 -21.71 4.08 16.92
N HIS A 23 -20.70 3.95 16.06
CA HIS A 23 -20.96 3.84 14.63
C HIS A 23 -21.44 2.40 14.33
N PRO A 24 -22.63 2.22 13.72
CA PRO A 24 -23.15 0.90 13.42
C PRO A 24 -22.39 0.24 12.26
N LEU A 25 -22.15 -1.07 12.40
CA LEU A 25 -21.63 -1.95 11.35
C LEU A 25 -22.73 -2.31 10.33
N SER A 26 -22.31 -2.31 9.06
CA SER A 26 -22.78 -3.11 7.91
C SER A 26 -24.17 -2.90 7.31
N ALA A 27 -24.19 -2.50 6.02
CA ALA A 27 -24.70 -3.25 4.84
C ALA A 27 -24.91 -2.28 3.66
N SER A 28 -24.07 -2.33 2.61
CA SER A 28 -24.37 -2.86 1.25
C SER A 28 -25.03 -1.78 0.34
N LEU A 29 -24.81 -1.57 -0.97
CA LEU A 29 -24.36 -2.34 -2.13
C LEU A 29 -23.79 -1.40 -3.22
N HIS A 30 -22.79 -1.89 -3.97
CA HIS A 30 -22.57 -1.69 -5.42
C HIS A 30 -22.92 -0.32 -6.06
N GLY A 31 -22.10 0.70 -5.81
CA GLY A 31 -21.77 1.62 -6.91
C GLY A 31 -21.11 0.79 -8.02
N PRO A 32 -21.42 1.03 -9.32
CA PRO A 32 -20.94 0.12 -10.34
C PRO A 32 -19.42 0.09 -10.31
N TRP A 33 -18.86 -1.09 -10.06
CA TRP A 33 -17.41 -1.31 -9.97
C TRP A 33 -16.70 -0.75 -11.21
N TYR A 34 -17.40 -0.71 -12.36
CA TYR A 34 -16.93 -0.10 -13.60
C TYR A 34 -16.70 1.41 -13.51
N ARG A 35 -17.42 2.18 -12.67
CA ARG A 35 -17.17 3.62 -12.48
C ARG A 35 -15.90 3.88 -11.68
N ARG A 36 -15.65 3.06 -10.65
CA ARG A 36 -14.41 3.11 -9.86
C ARG A 36 -13.22 2.62 -10.69
N ALA A 37 -13.41 1.58 -11.50
CA ALA A 37 -12.43 1.09 -12.44
C ALA A 37 -12.17 2.09 -13.59
N ALA A 38 -13.19 2.71 -14.17
CA ALA A 38 -13.04 3.74 -15.21
C ALA A 38 -12.40 5.02 -14.68
N TYR A 39 -12.70 5.41 -13.44
CA TYR A 39 -12.02 6.49 -12.74
C TYR A 39 -10.53 6.16 -12.53
N ARG A 40 -10.22 4.95 -12.07
CA ARG A 40 -8.84 4.44 -11.92
C ARG A 40 -8.08 4.35 -13.24
N ILE A 41 -8.74 3.86 -14.29
CA ILE A 41 -8.18 3.82 -15.65
C ILE A 41 -7.92 5.25 -16.13
N GLY A 42 -8.87 6.18 -15.95
CA GLY A 42 -8.70 7.58 -16.32
C GLY A 42 -7.60 8.30 -15.53
N GLN A 43 -7.42 8.00 -14.24
CA GLN A 43 -6.31 8.50 -13.43
C GLN A 43 -4.97 7.92 -13.89
N PHE A 44 -4.90 6.61 -14.07
CA PHE A 44 -3.74 5.92 -14.64
C PHE A 44 -3.34 6.56 -15.97
N TRP A 45 -4.28 6.79 -16.90
CA TRP A 45 -3.98 7.42 -18.20
C TRP A 45 -3.55 8.89 -18.10
N ARG A 46 -4.04 9.66 -17.11
CA ARG A 46 -3.61 11.05 -16.88
C ARG A 46 -2.20 11.12 -16.30
N GLY A 47 -1.83 10.20 -15.41
CA GLY A 47 -0.47 10.08 -14.86
C GLY A 47 0.53 9.44 -15.83
N PHE A 48 0.09 8.48 -16.64
CA PHE A 48 0.92 7.69 -17.58
C PHE A 48 1.44 8.52 -18.76
N ARG A 49 0.76 9.62 -19.14
CA ARG A 49 1.25 10.54 -20.18
C ARG A 49 2.26 11.57 -19.67
N ALA A 50 2.42 11.72 -18.36
CA ALA A 50 3.43 12.59 -17.79
C ALA A 50 4.82 11.93 -17.90
N ARG A 51 5.70 12.54 -18.68
CA ARG A 51 7.06 12.04 -18.89
C ARG A 51 7.89 12.23 -17.62
N VAL A 52 8.59 11.16 -17.20
CA VAL A 52 9.99 11.17 -16.70
C VAL A 52 10.80 12.48 -16.72
N GLN A 53 10.57 13.54 -15.93
CA GLN A 53 11.41 14.74 -16.06
C GLN A 53 12.78 14.52 -15.41
N PRO A 54 13.88 15.00 -16.02
CA PRO A 54 15.22 14.88 -15.44
C PRO A 54 15.33 15.46 -14.02
N ALA A 55 14.69 16.60 -13.77
CA ALA A 55 14.73 17.25 -12.46
C ALA A 55 14.09 16.39 -11.34
N GLU A 56 13.02 15.65 -11.66
CA GLU A 56 12.37 14.74 -10.71
C GLU A 56 13.26 13.54 -10.39
N LEU A 57 14.04 13.06 -11.37
CA LEU A 57 15.04 12.01 -11.15
C LEU A 57 16.17 12.51 -10.25
N ASP A 58 16.64 13.74 -10.46
CA ASP A 58 17.70 14.33 -9.65
C ASP A 58 17.24 14.52 -8.19
N GLN A 59 15.99 14.94 -7.97
CA GLN A 59 15.40 14.99 -6.64
C GLN A 59 15.30 13.60 -5.99
N ALA A 60 14.81 12.60 -6.72
CA ALA A 60 14.76 11.23 -6.22
C ALA A 60 16.16 10.71 -5.86
N ARG A 61 17.17 10.99 -6.69
CA ARG A 61 18.58 10.62 -6.42
C ARG A 61 19.15 11.32 -5.19
N ALA A 62 18.73 12.55 -4.90
CA ALA A 62 19.19 13.28 -3.71
C ALA A 62 18.58 12.72 -2.41
N LEU A 63 17.42 12.09 -2.49
CA LEU A 63 16.72 11.49 -1.34
C LEU A 63 17.14 10.05 -1.04
N LEU A 64 17.72 9.36 -2.03
CA LEU A 64 18.05 7.95 -1.95
C LEU A 64 19.55 7.75 -1.73
N PRO A 65 19.96 6.75 -0.93
CA PRO A 65 21.31 6.22 -0.99
C PRO A 65 21.72 5.86 -2.44
N PRO A 66 23.01 5.94 -2.82
CA PRO A 66 23.44 5.71 -4.20
C PRO A 66 22.95 4.39 -4.81
N ASP A 67 22.93 3.32 -4.03
CA ASP A 67 22.51 1.99 -4.49
C ASP A 67 20.98 1.91 -4.62
N ALA A 68 20.28 2.60 -3.74
CA ALA A 68 18.83 2.70 -3.77
C ALA A 68 18.36 3.55 -4.96
N ALA A 69 19.10 4.60 -5.30
CA ALA A 69 18.90 5.38 -6.51
C ALA A 69 19.10 4.53 -7.77
N ARG A 70 20.11 3.64 -7.79
CA ARG A 70 20.31 2.69 -8.89
C ARG A 70 19.13 1.73 -9.02
N LEU A 71 18.58 1.24 -7.90
CA LEU A 71 17.37 0.41 -7.92
C LEU A 71 16.16 1.16 -8.51
N PHE A 72 15.91 2.40 -8.07
CA PHE A 72 14.83 3.23 -8.60
C PHE A 72 14.96 3.44 -10.12
N LEU A 73 16.17 3.76 -10.61
CA LEU A 73 16.41 3.98 -12.03
C LEU A 73 16.25 2.73 -12.91
N ARG A 74 16.31 1.52 -12.31
CA ARG A 74 16.04 0.26 -13.00
C ARG A 74 14.55 -0.02 -13.15
N MET A 75 13.68 0.61 -12.35
CA MET A 75 12.23 0.46 -12.48
C MET A 75 11.78 0.89 -13.88
N PRO A 76 10.76 0.24 -14.47
CA PRO A 76 10.13 0.71 -15.70
C PRO A 76 9.68 2.17 -15.58
N ARG A 77 9.64 2.91 -16.69
CA ARG A 77 9.30 4.34 -16.69
C ARG A 77 7.91 4.62 -16.12
N ASP A 78 6.94 3.73 -16.34
CA ASP A 78 5.60 3.81 -15.76
C ASP A 78 5.64 3.63 -14.24
N ALA A 79 6.45 2.69 -13.74
CA ALA A 79 6.65 2.49 -12.30
C ALA A 79 7.42 3.67 -11.64
N GLN A 80 8.44 4.23 -12.30
CA GLN A 80 9.12 5.44 -11.83
C GLN A 80 8.14 6.62 -11.74
N ARG A 81 7.30 6.81 -12.76
CA ARG A 81 6.28 7.86 -12.78
C ARG A 81 5.26 7.68 -11.66
N HIS A 82 4.77 6.46 -11.45
CA HIS A 82 3.89 6.11 -10.33
C HIS A 82 4.50 6.53 -8.99
N SER A 83 5.70 6.05 -8.69
CA SER A 83 6.43 6.39 -7.47
C SER A 83 6.64 7.91 -7.27
N LEU A 84 6.96 8.64 -8.35
CA LEU A 84 7.11 10.10 -8.29
C LEU A 84 5.78 10.81 -8.01
N ASN A 85 4.68 10.33 -8.58
CA ASN A 85 3.36 10.89 -8.32
C ASN A 85 2.93 10.66 -6.85
N VAL A 86 3.19 9.46 -6.32
CA VAL A 86 2.96 9.14 -4.90
C VAL A 86 3.75 10.09 -4.01
N TRP A 87 5.04 10.26 -4.29
CA TRP A 87 5.90 11.20 -3.55
C TRP A 87 5.43 12.66 -3.67
N SER A 88 5.04 13.12 -4.86
CA SER A 88 4.46 14.46 -5.05
C SER A 88 3.19 14.65 -4.22
N THR A 89 2.29 13.67 -4.23
CA THR A 89 1.03 13.72 -3.45
C THR A 89 1.30 13.81 -1.95
N LEU A 90 2.32 13.12 -1.45
CA LEU A 90 2.76 13.24 -0.05
C LEU A 90 3.31 14.64 0.25
N GLN A 91 4.11 15.22 -0.66
CA GLN A 91 4.63 16.56 -0.49
C GLN A 91 3.54 17.62 -0.49
N ASP A 92 2.57 17.51 -1.40
CA ASP A 92 1.43 18.43 -1.50
C ASP A 92 0.54 18.36 -0.24
N ALA A 93 0.44 17.19 0.38
CA ALA A 93 -0.24 16.99 1.66
C ALA A 93 0.59 17.42 2.89
N GLY A 94 1.80 17.95 2.70
CA GLY A 94 2.63 18.48 3.80
C GLY A 94 3.55 17.47 4.47
N TYR A 95 3.61 16.21 4.00
CA TYR A 95 4.54 15.22 4.55
C TYR A 95 5.99 15.52 4.14
N ARG A 96 6.92 15.46 5.10
CA ARG A 96 8.36 15.76 4.89
C ARG A 96 9.30 14.70 5.47
N HIS A 97 8.77 13.60 6.00
CA HIS A 97 9.58 12.56 6.63
C HIS A 97 10.50 11.87 5.59
N PRO A 98 11.83 11.83 5.79
CA PRO A 98 12.76 11.30 4.79
C PRO A 98 12.50 9.83 4.45
N ASP A 99 12.26 8.98 5.45
CA ASP A 99 11.97 7.56 5.21
C ASP A 99 10.65 7.31 4.47
N LEU A 100 9.67 8.21 4.61
CA LEU A 100 8.42 8.14 3.87
C LEU A 100 8.65 8.50 2.40
N ALA A 101 9.54 9.44 2.10
CA ALA A 101 9.93 9.76 0.73
C ALA A 101 10.69 8.59 0.08
N VAL A 102 11.64 7.97 0.80
CA VAL A 102 12.33 6.76 0.34
C VAL A 102 11.33 5.64 0.06
N ALA A 103 10.40 5.39 0.98
CA ALA A 103 9.38 4.37 0.82
C ALA A 103 8.46 4.66 -0.38
N ALA A 104 8.02 5.90 -0.56
CA ALA A 104 7.22 6.30 -1.72
C ALA A 104 7.94 6.01 -3.04
N LEU A 105 9.24 6.32 -3.12
CA LEU A 105 10.03 6.11 -4.34
C LEU A 105 10.24 4.62 -4.65
N LEU A 106 10.39 3.77 -3.63
CA LEU A 106 10.82 2.38 -3.77
C LEU A 106 9.76 1.32 -3.46
N HIS A 107 8.55 1.66 -3.03
CA HIS A 107 7.54 0.67 -2.58
C HIS A 107 7.29 -0.45 -3.61
N ASP A 108 7.36 -0.11 -4.89
CA ASP A 108 7.10 -1.00 -6.02
C ASP A 108 8.35 -1.65 -6.62
N VAL A 109 9.55 -1.37 -6.09
CA VAL A 109 10.81 -1.83 -6.68
C VAL A 109 10.93 -3.36 -6.75
N GLY A 110 10.32 -4.07 -5.81
CA GLY A 110 10.32 -5.54 -5.79
C GLY A 110 9.58 -6.17 -6.97
N LYS A 111 8.74 -5.42 -7.70
CA LYS A 111 8.08 -5.90 -8.93
C LYS A 111 9.09 -6.20 -10.04
N LEU A 112 10.28 -5.60 -9.99
CA LEU A 112 11.38 -5.89 -10.92
C LEU A 112 11.85 -7.34 -10.87
N ALA A 113 11.68 -8.07 -9.76
CA ALA A 113 12.10 -9.47 -9.65
C ALA A 113 11.47 -10.35 -10.75
N ALA A 114 10.21 -10.06 -11.13
CA ALA A 114 9.56 -10.72 -12.25
C ALA A 114 10.25 -10.41 -13.59
N GLU A 115 10.63 -9.16 -13.82
CA GLU A 115 11.31 -8.73 -15.05
C GLU A 115 12.72 -9.31 -15.15
N GLU A 116 13.45 -9.39 -14.02
CA GLU A 116 14.77 -10.04 -13.94
C GLU A 116 14.69 -11.53 -14.28
N ALA A 117 13.58 -12.20 -13.96
CA ALA A 117 13.30 -13.57 -14.37
C ALA A 117 12.81 -13.69 -15.83
N GLY A 118 12.83 -12.62 -16.61
CA GLY A 118 12.41 -12.59 -18.01
C GLY A 118 10.89 -12.57 -18.21
N LEU A 119 10.13 -12.30 -17.16
CA LEU A 119 8.67 -12.38 -17.18
C LEU A 119 8.09 -10.96 -17.21
N ARG A 120 7.60 -10.53 -18.37
CA ARG A 120 6.96 -9.23 -18.52
C ARG A 120 5.45 -9.36 -18.36
N LEU A 121 4.91 -8.74 -17.32
CA LEU A 121 3.47 -8.56 -17.17
C LEU A 121 3.00 -7.47 -18.13
N GLY A 122 2.53 -7.86 -19.31
CA GLY A 122 1.75 -6.97 -20.16
C GLY A 122 0.54 -6.44 -19.36
N LEU A 123 0.15 -5.19 -19.60
CA LEU A 123 -1.02 -4.54 -18.97
C LEU A 123 -2.28 -5.43 -18.97
N TRP A 124 -2.43 -6.27 -19.99
CA TRP A 124 -3.51 -7.25 -20.15
C TRP A 124 -3.54 -8.36 -19.11
N LEU A 125 -2.42 -8.77 -18.53
CA LEU A 125 -2.39 -9.77 -17.44
C LEU A 125 -2.62 -9.16 -16.05
N ARG A 126 -2.39 -7.85 -15.87
CA ARG A 126 -2.60 -7.18 -14.57
C ARG A 126 -4.08 -7.21 -14.16
N GLY A 127 -5.01 -7.05 -15.11
CA GLY A 127 -6.45 -7.13 -14.85
C GLY A 127 -6.91 -8.49 -14.31
N PRO A 128 -6.68 -9.60 -15.04
CA PRO A 128 -7.01 -10.95 -14.59
C PRO A 128 -6.36 -11.34 -13.27
N LEU A 129 -5.12 -10.90 -13.03
CA LEU A 129 -4.40 -11.20 -11.79
C LEU A 129 -5.06 -10.57 -10.55
N VAL A 130 -5.45 -9.29 -10.65
CA VAL A 130 -6.16 -8.58 -9.58
C VAL A 130 -7.55 -9.20 -9.34
N LEU A 131 -8.24 -9.64 -10.40
CA LEU A 131 -9.51 -10.36 -10.25
C LEU A 131 -9.33 -11.70 -9.54
N LEU A 132 -8.29 -12.46 -9.91
CA LEU A 132 -7.97 -13.74 -9.28
C LEU A 132 -7.65 -13.57 -7.78
N GLU A 133 -6.90 -12.54 -7.43
CA GLU A 133 -6.58 -12.21 -6.03
C GLU A 133 -7.83 -11.89 -5.22
N ALA A 134 -8.79 -11.14 -5.80
CA ALA A 134 -10.03 -10.80 -5.13
C ALA A 134 -11.00 -11.99 -4.99
N TRP A 135 -11.05 -12.90 -5.97
CA TRP A 135 -12.04 -13.97 -6.02
C TRP A 135 -11.54 -15.28 -5.41
N ALA A 136 -10.24 -15.57 -5.50
CA ALA A 136 -9.67 -16.84 -5.05
C ALA A 136 -8.24 -16.69 -4.52
N PRO A 137 -8.03 -15.94 -3.42
CA PRO A 137 -6.69 -15.70 -2.86
C PRO A 137 -5.98 -16.99 -2.42
N ALA A 138 -6.72 -18.03 -2.02
CA ALA A 138 -6.19 -19.34 -1.69
C ALA A 138 -5.67 -20.12 -2.92
N LEU A 139 -6.33 -19.99 -4.07
CA LEU A 139 -5.84 -20.59 -5.33
C LEU A 139 -4.58 -19.89 -5.80
N LEU A 140 -4.55 -18.56 -5.70
CA LEU A 140 -3.36 -17.76 -6.02
C LEU A 140 -2.17 -18.18 -5.14
N ALA A 141 -2.39 -18.36 -3.82
CA ALA A 141 -1.35 -18.86 -2.91
C ALA A 141 -0.84 -20.26 -3.32
N ARG A 142 -1.75 -21.16 -3.70
CA ARG A 142 -1.40 -22.53 -4.10
C ARG A 142 -0.65 -22.60 -5.43
N TRP A 143 -0.89 -21.66 -6.33
CA TRP A 143 -0.24 -21.60 -7.63
C TRP A 143 1.05 -20.78 -7.64
N ALA A 144 1.23 -19.87 -6.69
CA ALA A 144 2.48 -19.15 -6.54
C ALA A 144 3.65 -20.11 -6.27
N SER A 145 4.79 -19.84 -6.90
CA SER A 145 6.04 -20.54 -6.63
C SER A 145 7.20 -19.56 -6.51
N PRO A 146 8.07 -19.68 -5.50
CA PRO A 146 9.26 -18.84 -5.38
C PRO A 146 10.35 -19.17 -6.42
N ASP A 147 10.20 -20.25 -7.19
CA ASP A 147 11.17 -20.67 -8.20
C ASP A 147 11.00 -19.89 -9.51
N PRO A 148 11.98 -19.07 -9.94
CA PRO A 148 11.91 -18.29 -11.18
C PRO A 148 11.70 -19.14 -12.43
N ARG A 149 12.08 -20.42 -12.40
CA ARG A 149 11.93 -21.35 -13.53
C ARG A 149 10.47 -21.75 -13.78
N GLN A 150 9.57 -21.48 -12.83
CA GLN A 150 8.15 -21.81 -12.94
C GLN A 150 7.31 -20.72 -13.64
N GLY A 151 7.97 -19.73 -14.26
CA GLY A 151 7.34 -18.78 -15.18
C GLY A 151 6.20 -18.00 -14.54
N TRP A 152 4.97 -18.16 -15.05
CA TRP A 152 3.81 -17.42 -14.53
C TRP A 152 3.50 -17.70 -13.05
N ARG A 153 3.89 -18.87 -12.51
CA ARG A 153 3.76 -19.17 -11.07
C ARG A 153 4.69 -18.29 -10.24
N TYR A 154 5.86 -17.97 -10.77
CA TYR A 154 6.77 -17.00 -10.17
C TYR A 154 6.23 -15.58 -10.26
N LEU A 155 5.54 -15.20 -11.34
CA LEU A 155 4.84 -13.92 -11.41
C LEU A 155 3.82 -13.75 -10.26
N LEU A 156 3.06 -14.81 -9.94
CA LEU A 156 2.13 -14.78 -8.80
C LEU A 156 2.87 -14.61 -7.46
N HIS A 157 4.01 -15.28 -7.31
CA HIS A 157 4.84 -15.13 -6.12
C HIS A 157 5.35 -13.70 -5.98
N VAL A 158 5.96 -13.13 -7.02
CA VAL A 158 6.45 -11.76 -7.03
C VAL A 158 5.31 -10.77 -6.78
N HIS A 159 4.14 -10.96 -7.40
CA HIS A 159 2.97 -10.09 -7.17
C HIS A 159 2.62 -9.99 -5.69
N ARG A 160 2.69 -11.10 -4.93
CA ARG A 160 2.45 -11.08 -3.48
C ARG A 160 3.64 -10.62 -2.66
N ALA A 161 4.84 -11.01 -3.07
CA ALA A 161 6.06 -10.85 -2.28
C ALA A 161 6.81 -9.56 -2.61
N HIS A 162 6.40 -8.78 -3.62
CA HIS A 162 7.10 -7.56 -4.01
C HIS A 162 7.30 -6.55 -2.86
N PRO A 163 6.42 -6.39 -1.86
CA PRO A 163 6.70 -5.52 -0.73
C PRO A 163 7.92 -6.03 0.06
N ALA A 164 7.95 -7.32 0.36
CA ALA A 164 9.05 -7.95 1.10
C ALA A 164 10.35 -7.99 0.30
N ILE A 165 10.29 -8.32 -1.00
CA ILE A 165 11.44 -8.30 -1.92
C ILE A 165 12.00 -6.88 -2.02
N GLY A 166 11.14 -5.89 -2.24
CA GLY A 166 11.53 -4.49 -2.36
C GLY A 166 12.17 -3.96 -1.08
N ALA A 167 11.62 -4.31 0.09
CA ALA A 167 12.21 -3.96 1.38
C ALA A 167 13.57 -4.61 1.61
N ALA A 168 13.74 -5.88 1.23
CA ALA A 168 15.03 -6.57 1.32
C ALA A 168 16.08 -5.89 0.43
N TRP A 169 15.72 -5.55 -0.81
CA TRP A 169 16.61 -4.83 -1.72
C TRP A 169 16.94 -3.42 -1.25
N ALA A 170 15.95 -2.69 -0.73
CA ALA A 170 16.16 -1.37 -0.14
C ALA A 170 17.14 -1.43 1.05
N ARG A 171 17.00 -2.45 1.92
CA ARG A 171 17.93 -2.67 3.04
C ARG A 171 19.35 -2.92 2.55
N THR A 172 19.54 -3.82 1.58
CA THR A 172 20.85 -4.08 0.98
C THR A 172 21.44 -2.84 0.31
N ALA A 173 20.58 -1.97 -0.21
CA ALA A 173 20.96 -0.71 -0.84
C ALA A 173 21.22 0.45 0.16
N GLY A 174 21.20 0.17 1.47
CA GLY A 174 21.55 1.13 2.52
C GLY A 174 20.40 2.03 2.99
N CYS A 175 19.14 1.67 2.70
CA CYS A 175 17.99 2.38 3.26
C CYS A 175 17.83 2.09 4.78
N SER A 176 17.21 3.03 5.49
CA SER A 176 16.91 2.89 6.92
C SER A 176 15.92 1.76 7.19
N ASP A 177 15.89 1.26 8.42
CA ASP A 177 14.93 0.23 8.83
C ASP A 177 13.48 0.69 8.73
N LEU A 178 13.19 1.97 9.04
CA LEU A 178 11.84 2.51 8.91
C LEU A 178 11.39 2.56 7.44
N ALA A 179 12.24 3.03 6.52
CA ALA A 179 11.91 3.03 5.09
C ALA A 179 11.65 1.60 4.58
N CYS A 180 12.52 0.65 4.95
CA CYS A 180 12.35 -0.76 4.59
C CYS A 180 11.07 -1.34 5.18
N TRP A 181 10.73 -0.99 6.42
CA TRP A 181 9.51 -1.44 7.07
C TRP A 181 8.26 -0.88 6.38
N LEU A 182 8.25 0.41 6.02
CA LEU A 182 7.15 1.02 5.26
C LEU A 182 6.96 0.34 3.90
N ILE A 183 8.05 0.06 3.18
CA ILE A 183 8.03 -0.69 1.91
C ILE A 183 7.46 -2.10 2.13
N ALA A 184 7.90 -2.82 3.15
CA ALA A 184 7.44 -4.19 3.42
C ALA A 184 5.94 -4.29 3.72
N HIS A 185 5.36 -3.23 4.30
CA HIS A 185 3.99 -3.26 4.81
C HIS A 185 3.00 -2.46 3.98
N HIS A 186 3.40 -1.81 2.87
CA HIS A 186 2.52 -0.90 2.14
C HIS A 186 1.19 -1.55 1.66
N GLN A 187 1.15 -2.88 1.45
CA GLN A 187 -0.07 -3.63 1.06
C GLN A 187 -0.57 -4.68 2.07
N THR A 188 -0.06 -4.68 3.30
CA THR A 188 -0.38 -5.73 4.31
C THR A 188 -1.40 -5.24 5.34
N TRP A 189 -2.39 -6.03 5.71
CA TRP A 189 -3.30 -5.72 6.82
C TRP A 189 -3.60 -6.97 7.67
N PRO A 190 -3.78 -6.85 9.00
CA PRO A 190 -3.43 -5.71 9.86
C PRO A 190 -1.91 -5.63 10.11
N VAL A 191 -1.42 -4.52 10.67
CA VAL A 191 0.00 -4.31 11.01
C VAL A 191 0.09 -3.64 12.37
N GLU A 192 1.03 -4.08 13.21
CA GLU A 192 1.28 -3.53 14.54
C GLU A 192 2.59 -2.72 14.53
N ALA A 193 2.52 -1.47 14.99
CA ALA A 193 3.64 -0.55 15.16
C ALA A 193 3.24 0.62 16.07
N SER A 194 4.17 1.54 16.35
CA SER A 194 3.84 2.79 17.04
C SER A 194 2.88 3.66 16.21
N SER A 195 2.15 4.56 16.88
CA SER A 195 1.18 5.46 16.22
C SER A 195 1.82 6.28 15.10
N GLU A 196 3.01 6.82 15.33
CA GLU A 196 3.77 7.59 14.34
C GLU A 196 4.09 6.78 13.09
N VAL A 197 4.57 5.53 13.25
CA VAL A 197 4.87 4.65 12.12
C VAL A 197 3.60 4.26 11.36
N LEU A 198 2.49 4.04 12.07
CA LEU A 198 1.20 3.77 11.46
C LEU A 198 0.65 4.98 10.68
N GLU A 199 0.89 6.20 11.14
CA GLU A 199 0.54 7.43 10.42
C GLU A 199 1.33 7.56 9.11
N LEU A 200 2.64 7.31 9.12
CA LEU A 200 3.46 7.29 7.91
C LEU A 200 3.01 6.21 6.92
N LEU A 201 2.69 5.01 7.43
CA LEU A 201 2.18 3.91 6.61
C LEU A 201 0.81 4.23 6.00
N ALA A 202 -0.07 4.87 6.78
CA ALA A 202 -1.38 5.32 6.31
C ALA A 202 -1.22 6.40 5.22
N ALA A 203 -0.30 7.35 5.40
CA ALA A 203 0.01 8.38 4.40
C ALA A 203 0.52 7.76 3.10
N LEU A 204 1.47 6.82 3.19
CA LEU A 204 2.02 6.11 2.02
C LEU A 204 0.89 5.42 1.23
N ARG A 205 0.04 4.66 1.92
CA ARG A 205 -1.10 3.94 1.31
C ARG A 205 -2.13 4.88 0.71
N TRP A 206 -2.43 5.98 1.40
CA TRP A 206 -3.36 6.98 0.91
C TRP A 206 -2.85 7.60 -0.39
N ALA A 207 -1.58 8.01 -0.44
CA ALA A 207 -0.96 8.58 -1.62
C ALA A 207 -0.86 7.57 -2.78
N ASP A 208 -0.45 6.33 -2.50
CA ASP A 208 -0.45 5.22 -3.47
C ASP A 208 -1.84 5.00 -4.08
N SER A 209 -2.89 5.04 -3.26
CA SER A 209 -4.26 4.86 -3.74
C SER A 209 -4.80 6.00 -4.62
N GLN A 210 -4.07 7.12 -4.75
CA GLN A 210 -4.45 8.23 -5.64
C GLN A 210 -4.04 8.00 -7.11
N HIS A 211 -3.15 7.04 -7.39
CA HIS A 211 -2.52 6.80 -8.70
C HIS A 211 -2.71 5.35 -9.17
#